data_AF-A0A920MNP0-F1
#
_entry.id   AF-A0A920MNP0-F1
#
_cell.length_a   1.000
_cell.length_b   1.000
_cell.length_c   1.000
_cell.angle_alpha   90.00
_cell.angle_beta   90.00
_cell.angle_gamma   90.00
#
_symmetry.space_group_name_H-M   'P 1'
#
loop_
_entity.id
_entity.type
_entity.pdbx_description
1 polymer ?
#
loop_
_entity_poly.entity_id
_entity_poly.type
_entity_poly.pdbx_seq_one_letter_code
_entity_poly.pdbx_strand_id
1 'polypeptide(L)'
;MNRSISILLIVIGTLIKGEELYFEDFSTGSWPAGWAHEGNWNIGSSWQGNDTPPAAMFNWSPQQYNFEQNMISPPVDVGDNESVLVEFYFALDFWGEGDLNGLSISYDGGAGWQEVLNYAIGPRPRDTKQSLDK
;
A
#
# COMPACT_ATOMS: atom_id res chain seq x y z
N MET A 1 -47.23 42.78 -22.63
CA MET A 1 -45.86 43.26 -22.35
C MET A 1 -45.33 42.33 -21.27
N ASN A 2 -44.65 41.25 -21.66
CA ASN A 2 -44.34 40.14 -20.75
C ASN A 2 -42.83 40.13 -20.55
N ARG A 3 -42.39 40.44 -19.33
CA ARG A 3 -40.97 40.50 -18.95
C ARG A 3 -40.53 39.10 -18.53
N SER A 4 -39.77 38.42 -19.38
CA SER A 4 -39.16 37.15 -19.04
C SER A 4 -38.02 37.38 -18.04
N ILE A 5 -38.10 36.77 -16.86
CA ILE A 5 -37.00 36.70 -15.88
C ILE A 5 -36.18 35.46 -16.23
N SER A 6 -34.91 35.66 -16.62
CA SER A 6 -33.96 34.56 -16.84
C SER A 6 -33.15 34.34 -15.56
N ILE A 7 -33.21 33.14 -14.99
CA ILE A 7 -32.37 32.73 -13.86
C ILE A 7 -31.11 32.06 -14.43
N LEU A 8 -29.95 32.65 -14.17
CA LEU A 8 -28.65 32.07 -14.51
C LEU A 8 -28.20 31.16 -13.37
N LEU A 9 -28.27 29.84 -13.57
CA LEU A 9 -27.67 28.84 -12.69
C LEU A 9 -26.18 28.69 -13.05
N ILE A 10 -25.29 29.28 -12.26
CA ILE A 10 -23.86 29.01 -12.35
C ILE A 10 -23.58 27.78 -11.49
N VAL A 11 -23.41 26.62 -12.13
CA VAL A 11 -22.88 25.42 -11.48
C VAL A 11 -21.36 25.57 -11.42
N ILE A 12 -20.83 25.96 -10.26
CA ILE A 12 -19.39 25.86 -9.98
C ILE A 12 -19.12 24.40 -9.61
N GLY A 13 -18.74 23.60 -10.60
CA GLY A 13 -18.16 22.29 -10.34
C GLY A 13 -16.73 22.47 -9.84
N THR A 14 -16.49 22.21 -8.55
CA THR A 14 -15.12 22.08 -8.06
C THR A 14 -14.52 20.82 -8.67
N LEU A 15 -13.51 20.97 -9.53
CA LEU A 15 -12.65 19.86 -9.90
C LEU A 15 -11.81 19.51 -8.68
N ILE A 16 -12.13 18.40 -8.00
CA ILE A 16 -11.20 17.80 -7.06
C ILE A 16 -10.04 17.28 -7.92
N LYS A 17 -8.91 17.98 -7.89
CA LYS A 17 -7.66 17.47 -8.45
C LYS A 17 -6.95 16.75 -7.30
N GLY A 18 -6.82 15.43 -7.38
CA GLY A 18 -5.86 14.71 -6.55
C GLY A 18 -4.45 15.07 -7.00
N GLU A 19 -3.59 15.42 -6.06
CA GLU A 19 -2.15 15.58 -6.28
C GLU A 19 -1.47 14.25 -5.95
N GLU A 20 -0.59 13.77 -6.84
CA GLU A 20 0.28 12.63 -6.54
C GLU A 20 1.46 13.15 -5.71
N LEU A 21 1.39 12.96 -4.40
CA LEU A 21 2.42 13.41 -3.46
C LEU A 21 3.67 12.53 -3.53
N TYR A 22 3.48 11.25 -3.83
CA TYR A 22 4.55 10.26 -3.88
C TYR A 22 4.13 9.05 -4.73
N PHE A 23 5.05 8.54 -5.54
CA PHE A 23 4.87 7.33 -6.32
C PHE A 23 6.17 6.52 -6.32
N GLU A 24 6.05 5.20 -6.14
CA GLU A 24 7.15 4.26 -6.22
C GLU A 24 6.69 2.95 -6.83
N ASP A 25 7.39 2.51 -7.88
CA ASP A 25 7.14 1.25 -8.58
C ASP A 25 8.31 0.28 -8.50
N PHE A 26 9.41 0.66 -7.84
CA PHE A 26 10.66 -0.08 -7.69
C PHE A 26 11.34 -0.48 -9.02
N SER A 27 10.95 0.15 -10.14
CA SER A 27 11.40 -0.21 -11.50
C SER A 27 12.90 -0.07 -11.71
N THR A 28 13.59 0.69 -10.85
CA THR A 28 15.05 0.85 -10.86
C THR A 28 15.81 -0.43 -10.48
N GLY A 29 15.14 -1.40 -9.85
CA GLY A 29 15.74 -2.64 -9.38
C GLY A 29 16.64 -2.47 -8.15
N SER A 30 16.59 -1.31 -7.50
CA SER A 30 17.33 -1.00 -6.27
C SER A 30 16.45 -0.24 -5.28
N TRP A 31 16.81 -0.26 -4.00
CA TRP A 31 16.09 0.50 -2.99
C TRP A 31 16.08 1.99 -3.35
N PRO A 32 14.91 2.64 -3.43
CA PRO A 32 14.83 4.05 -3.71
C PRO A 32 15.42 4.87 -2.57
N ALA A 33 15.86 6.09 -2.87
CA ALA A 33 16.51 6.94 -1.89
C ALA A 33 15.59 7.21 -0.69
N GLY A 34 16.12 7.04 0.52
CA GLY A 34 15.43 7.31 1.79
C GLY A 34 14.53 6.19 2.31
N TRP A 35 14.31 5.12 1.54
CA TRP A 35 13.65 3.93 2.09
C TRP A 35 14.56 3.23 3.10
N ALA A 36 13.99 2.87 4.23
CA ALA A 36 14.61 1.99 5.21
C ALA A 36 13.96 0.61 5.13
N HIS A 37 14.74 -0.45 5.35
CA HIS A 37 14.22 -1.81 5.32
C HIS A 37 14.98 -2.71 6.30
N GLU A 38 14.31 -3.76 6.76
CA GLU A 38 14.84 -4.70 7.75
C GLU A 38 14.88 -6.13 7.21
N GLY A 39 15.82 -6.92 7.72
CA GLY A 39 15.96 -8.35 7.46
C GLY A 39 15.79 -8.77 6.00
N ASN A 40 14.74 -9.53 5.71
CA ASN A 40 14.56 -10.21 4.43
C ASN A 40 13.85 -9.37 3.35
N TRP A 41 13.54 -8.10 3.63
CA TRP A 41 13.08 -7.18 2.60
C TRP A 41 14.18 -6.93 1.56
N ASN A 42 13.85 -7.08 0.27
CA ASN A 42 14.71 -6.77 -0.85
C ASN A 42 13.92 -6.25 -2.04
N ILE A 43 14.61 -5.63 -3.01
CA ILE A 43 14.05 -5.44 -4.35
C ILE A 43 14.37 -6.67 -5.21
N GLY A 44 13.38 -7.18 -5.93
CA GLY A 44 13.54 -8.39 -6.73
C GLY A 44 12.64 -8.40 -7.96
N SER A 45 12.99 -9.26 -8.92
CA SER A 45 12.30 -9.38 -10.21
C SER A 45 11.52 -10.70 -10.36
N SER A 46 11.16 -11.34 -9.24
CA SER A 46 10.32 -12.54 -9.28
C SER A 46 8.92 -12.18 -9.79
N TRP A 47 8.34 -13.07 -10.58
CA TRP A 47 6.97 -12.98 -11.08
C TRP A 47 5.96 -13.74 -10.19
N GLN A 48 6.42 -14.33 -9.08
CA GLN A 48 5.54 -15.07 -8.17
C GLN A 48 4.66 -14.09 -7.38
N GLY A 49 3.41 -13.92 -7.84
CA GLY A 49 2.47 -12.96 -7.25
C GLY A 49 2.75 -11.50 -7.60
N ASN A 50 3.73 -11.22 -8.45
CA ASN A 50 4.07 -9.88 -8.91
C ASN A 50 3.94 -9.80 -10.43
N ASP A 51 2.93 -9.07 -10.90
CA ASP A 51 2.66 -8.89 -12.33
C ASP A 51 3.47 -7.73 -12.95
N THR A 52 4.23 -6.98 -12.14
CA THR A 52 5.03 -5.82 -12.56
C THR A 52 6.39 -5.75 -11.87
N PRO A 53 7.27 -6.76 -12.00
CA PRO A 53 8.62 -6.69 -11.45
C PRO A 53 9.50 -5.65 -12.16
N PRO A 54 10.53 -5.09 -11.47
CA PRO A 54 10.90 -5.34 -10.08
C PRO A 54 9.93 -4.77 -9.04
N ALA A 55 9.87 -5.36 -7.85
CA ALA A 55 9.09 -4.85 -6.71
C ALA A 55 9.83 -5.08 -5.38
N ALA A 56 9.37 -4.41 -4.32
CA ALA A 56 9.71 -4.78 -2.96
C ALA A 56 9.13 -6.16 -2.62
N MET A 57 9.98 -7.03 -2.10
CA MET A 57 9.67 -8.42 -1.79
C MET A 57 10.19 -8.79 -0.41
N PHE A 58 9.42 -9.60 0.32
CA PHE A 58 9.89 -10.24 1.53
C PHE A 58 10.34 -11.66 1.21
N ASN A 59 11.65 -11.91 1.20
CA ASN A 59 12.19 -13.21 0.80
C ASN A 59 12.06 -14.26 1.93
N TRP A 60 11.89 -15.52 1.53
CA TRP A 60 11.94 -16.66 2.46
C TRP A 60 13.34 -16.88 3.06
N SER A 61 14.41 -16.63 2.30
CA SER A 61 15.78 -16.94 2.70
C SER A 61 16.60 -15.66 2.96
N PRO A 62 17.37 -15.59 4.06
CA PRO A 62 17.55 -16.61 5.11
C PRO A 62 16.29 -16.79 5.96
N GLN A 63 15.94 -18.03 6.33
CA GLN A 63 14.69 -18.31 7.05
C GLN A 63 14.59 -17.54 8.37
N GLN A 64 13.47 -16.85 8.56
CA GLN A 64 13.13 -16.09 9.76
C GLN A 64 11.95 -16.77 10.49
N TYR A 65 11.90 -16.63 11.81
CA TYR A 65 10.81 -17.13 12.66
C TYR A 65 10.36 -16.05 13.64
N ASN A 66 9.07 -16.01 13.98
CA ASN A 66 8.50 -15.02 14.89
C ASN A 66 8.96 -13.59 14.57
N PHE A 67 8.92 -13.24 13.29
CA PHE A 67 9.48 -11.99 12.78
C PHE A 67 8.41 -10.91 12.67
N GLU A 68 8.84 -9.68 12.91
CA GLU A 68 8.16 -8.44 12.54
C GLU A 68 9.27 -7.56 11.94
N GLN A 69 9.25 -7.37 10.62
CA GLN A 69 10.31 -6.68 9.90
C GLN A 69 9.69 -5.66 8.97
N ASN A 70 10.21 -4.45 9.01
CA ASN A 70 9.57 -3.31 8.38
C ASN A 70 10.31 -2.87 7.12
N MET A 71 9.52 -2.29 6.21
CA MET A 71 9.98 -1.44 5.13
C MET A 71 9.28 -0.10 5.31
N ILE A 72 10.04 0.99 5.36
CA ILE A 72 9.55 2.32 5.68
C ILE A 72 9.93 3.27 4.55
N SER A 73 8.92 3.96 4.00
CA SER A 73 9.13 5.00 2.99
C SER A 73 9.89 6.20 3.57
N PRO A 74 10.47 7.06 2.73
CA PRO A 74 10.81 8.41 3.15
C PRO A 74 9.57 9.13 3.71
N PRO A 75 9.75 10.17 4.54
CA PRO A 75 8.66 11.07 4.89
C PRO A 75 8.03 11.66 3.62
N VAL A 76 6.72 11.53 3.49
CA VAL A 76 5.95 12.13 2.41
C VAL A 76 5.38 13.45 2.92
N ASP A 77 5.74 14.55 2.27
CA ASP A 77 5.17 15.86 2.59
C ASP A 77 3.74 15.93 2.08
N VAL A 78 2.79 16.03 3.01
CA VAL A 78 1.37 16.16 2.70
C VAL A 78 0.90 17.61 2.64
N GLY A 79 1.78 18.58 2.90
CA GLY A 79 1.45 20.01 2.90
C GLY A 79 0.25 20.35 3.78
N ASP A 80 -0.69 21.11 3.22
CA ASP A 80 -1.94 21.50 3.89
C ASP A 80 -3.09 20.50 3.66
N ASN A 81 -2.82 19.31 3.10
CA ASN A 81 -3.87 18.33 2.83
C ASN A 81 -4.43 17.76 4.15
N GLU A 82 -5.75 17.86 4.33
CA GLU A 82 -6.45 17.31 5.50
C GLU A 82 -6.60 15.79 5.43
N SER A 83 -6.47 15.20 4.24
CA SER A 83 -6.56 13.76 3.99
C SER A 83 -5.73 13.36 2.79
N VAL A 84 -5.13 12.17 2.84
CA VAL A 84 -4.42 11.55 1.72
C VAL A 84 -5.01 10.18 1.42
N LEU A 85 -4.92 9.77 0.16
CA LEU A 85 -5.20 8.41 -0.28
C LEU A 85 -3.87 7.69 -0.51
N VAL A 86 -3.75 6.47 0.02
CA VAL A 86 -2.61 5.59 -0.22
C VAL A 86 -3.11 4.37 -0.98
N GLU A 87 -2.60 4.17 -2.19
CA GLU A 87 -2.90 3.02 -3.04
C GLU A 87 -1.65 2.17 -3.20
N PHE A 88 -1.82 0.85 -3.13
CA PHE A 88 -0.72 -0.09 -3.30
C PHE A 88 -1.24 -1.44 -3.81
N TYR A 89 -0.37 -2.14 -4.53
CA TYR A 89 -0.58 -3.52 -4.93
C TYR A 89 0.34 -4.41 -4.11
N PHE A 90 -0.18 -5.55 -3.67
CA PHE A 90 0.60 -6.52 -2.93
C PHE A 90 0.11 -7.94 -3.23
N ALA A 91 0.99 -8.91 -3.00
CA ALA A 91 0.65 -10.32 -2.95
C ALA A 91 1.24 -10.92 -1.68
N LEU A 92 0.55 -11.92 -1.14
CA LEU A 92 1.00 -12.68 0.01
C LEU A 92 1.10 -14.15 -0.39
N ASP A 93 2.18 -14.78 0.05
CA ASP A 93 2.43 -16.21 -0.09
C ASP A 93 2.99 -16.78 1.23
N PHE A 94 2.86 -18.09 1.41
CA PHE A 94 3.32 -18.81 2.59
C PHE A 94 3.83 -20.20 2.19
N TRP A 95 4.84 -20.69 2.89
CA TRP A 95 5.60 -21.86 2.44
C TRP A 95 4.87 -23.20 2.63
N GLY A 96 4.27 -23.45 3.80
CA GLY A 96 3.67 -24.75 4.13
C GLY A 96 2.30 -24.69 4.80
N GLU A 97 1.63 -25.83 4.87
CA GLU A 97 0.28 -26.02 5.44
C GLU A 97 0.16 -25.72 6.95
N GLY A 98 1.21 -25.21 7.60
CA GLY A 98 1.21 -24.77 8.99
C GLY A 98 1.65 -23.32 9.19
N ASP A 99 2.06 -22.64 8.11
CA ASP A 99 2.69 -21.32 8.20
C ASP A 99 1.65 -20.21 8.07
N LEU A 100 1.76 -19.21 8.94
CA LEU A 100 1.05 -17.94 8.80
C LEU A 100 2.02 -16.90 8.22
N ASN A 101 1.52 -16.08 7.32
CA ASN A 101 2.25 -14.91 6.85
C ASN A 101 1.29 -13.71 6.80
N GLY A 102 1.82 -12.50 6.90
CA GLY A 102 0.99 -11.31 6.96
C GLY A 102 1.72 -10.04 6.56
N LEU A 103 0.93 -8.98 6.39
CA LEU A 103 1.41 -7.64 6.09
C LEU A 103 0.48 -6.65 6.79
N SER A 104 1.05 -5.82 7.65
CA SER A 104 0.37 -4.64 8.17
C SER A 104 0.88 -3.37 7.49
N ILE A 105 -0.01 -2.40 7.35
CA ILE A 105 0.30 -1.06 6.85
C ILE A 105 0.04 -0.10 8.00
N SER A 106 1.02 0.75 8.28
CA SER A 106 0.96 1.75 9.33
C SER A 106 1.49 3.09 8.82
N TYR A 107 1.12 4.18 9.48
CA TYR A 107 1.68 5.51 9.23
C TYR A 107 2.07 6.19 10.55
N ASP A 108 3.03 7.12 10.49
CA ASP A 108 3.38 8.00 11.61
C ASP A 108 3.34 9.46 11.16
N GLY A 109 2.37 10.21 11.69
CA GLY A 109 2.21 11.65 11.47
C GLY A 109 2.89 12.52 12.54
N GLY A 110 3.79 11.96 13.35
CA GLY A 110 4.49 12.64 14.44
C GLY A 110 3.98 12.31 15.85
N ALA A 111 2.99 11.42 15.97
CA ALA A 111 2.44 10.95 17.24
C ALA A 111 2.76 9.46 17.52
N GLY A 112 3.57 8.84 16.66
CA GLY A 112 3.87 7.41 16.68
C GLY A 112 3.03 6.62 15.67
N TRP A 113 3.51 5.42 15.36
CA TRP A 113 2.91 4.51 14.39
C TRP A 113 1.46 4.14 14.72
N GLN A 114 0.58 4.29 13.74
CA GLN A 114 -0.82 3.85 13.77
C GLN A 114 -1.03 2.80 12.67
N GLU A 115 -1.50 1.61 13.04
CA GLU A 115 -1.89 0.56 12.09
C GLU A 115 -3.23 0.94 11.41
N VAL A 116 -3.27 0.84 10.08
CA VAL A 116 -4.46 1.12 9.27
C VAL A 116 -5.02 -0.11 8.58
N LEU A 117 -4.16 -1.05 8.18
CA LEU A 117 -4.53 -2.29 7.52
C LEU A 117 -3.69 -3.42 8.08
N ASN A 118 -4.28 -4.61 8.17
CA ASN A 118 -3.61 -5.81 8.65
C ASN A 118 -4.16 -7.02 7.90
N TYR A 119 -3.30 -7.66 7.11
CA TYR A 119 -3.61 -8.82 6.29
C TYR A 119 -2.86 -10.03 6.83
N ALA A 120 -3.55 -11.17 6.89
CA ALA A 120 -2.96 -12.44 7.24
C ALA A 120 -3.48 -13.55 6.33
N ILE A 121 -2.57 -14.42 5.93
CA ILE A 121 -2.80 -15.63 5.13
C ILE A 121 -2.21 -16.83 5.85
N GLY A 122 -2.74 -18.00 5.51
CA GLY A 122 -2.23 -19.27 6.00
C GLY A 122 -3.16 -20.43 5.68
N PRO A 123 -2.87 -21.63 6.21
CA PRO A 123 -3.70 -22.79 6.02
C PRO A 123 -5.12 -22.56 6.56
N ARG A 124 -6.12 -22.88 5.74
CA ARG A 124 -7.53 -22.79 6.13
C ARG A 124 -7.82 -23.76 7.29
N PRO A 125 -8.56 -23.36 8.34
CA PRO A 125 -9.53 -24.29 8.94
C PRO A 125 -10.52 -24.64 7.81
N ARG A 126 -10.82 -25.93 7.59
CA ARG A 126 -11.46 -26.47 6.37
C ARG A 126 -12.67 -25.74 5.76
N ASP A 127 -13.29 -24.75 6.41
CA ASP A 127 -14.60 -24.20 6.04
C ASP A 127 -14.70 -22.65 5.98
N THR A 128 -13.64 -21.90 5.67
CA THR A 128 -13.79 -20.44 5.45
C THR A 128 -13.12 -19.94 4.16
N LYS A 129 -13.95 -19.36 3.28
CA LYS A 129 -13.55 -18.66 2.06
C LYS A 129 -13.12 -17.24 2.45
N GLN A 130 -11.84 -16.91 2.41
CA GLN A 130 -11.41 -15.51 2.30
C GLN A 130 -11.62 -15.10 0.84
N SER A 131 -12.64 -14.27 0.57
CA SER A 131 -12.60 -13.42 -0.61
C SER A 131 -11.72 -12.23 -0.29
N LEU A 132 -10.65 -12.07 -1.08
CA LEU A 132 -10.09 -10.75 -1.36
C LEU A 132 -11.09 -10.11 -2.32
N ASP A 133 -12.10 -9.43 -1.78
CA ASP A 133 -12.99 -8.64 -2.62
C ASP A 133 -12.24 -7.36 -3.04
N LYS A 134 -12.23 -7.16 -4.36
CA LYS A 134 -11.52 -6.10 -5.09
C LYS A 134 -12.05 -4.70 -4.78
#